data_AF-A0A1S6M237-F1
#
_entry.id   AF-A0A1S6M237-F1
#
_cell.length_a   1.000
_cell.length_b   1.000
_cell.length_c   1.000
_cell.angle_alpha   90.00
_cell.angle_beta   90.00
_cell.angle_gamma   90.00
#
_symmetry.space_group_name_H-M   'P 1'
#
loop_
_entity.id
_entity.type
_entity.pdbx_description
1 polymer ?
#
loop_
_entity_poly.entity_id
_entity_poly.type
_entity_poly.pdbx_seq_one_letter_code
_entity_poly.pdbx_strand_id
1 'polypeptide(L)'
;TWTTVWTDGLTTLDRYKGRCYDIEPVPGEDNQYIAYVAYPIDLFEEGSVTNLFTSIVGNVFGFKALRALRLEDLRIPPAYAKTFQGPPHGIQVERDKLNKYGRGLLGCTIKPKLGLSAKNYGRAVYECLRGGLDFTKDDENVNSQPFMRWRDR
;
A
#
# COMPACT_ATOMS: atom_id res chain seq x y z
N THR A 1 16.45 -6.06 -20.59
CA THR A 1 16.02 -6.99 -21.67
C THR A 1 17.03 -8.12 -21.77
N TRP A 2 16.80 -9.14 -22.60
CA TRP A 2 17.62 -10.38 -22.62
C TRP A 2 18.79 -10.37 -23.63
N THR A 3 18.83 -9.39 -24.54
CA THR A 3 19.89 -9.24 -25.55
C THR A 3 20.34 -7.77 -25.63
N THR A 4 21.56 -7.53 -26.08
CA THR A 4 22.11 -6.18 -26.27
C THR A 4 21.30 -5.41 -27.30
N VAL A 5 21.05 -4.13 -27.03
CA VAL A 5 20.33 -3.24 -27.95
C VAL A 5 21.17 -1.99 -28.24
N TRP A 6 21.33 -1.65 -29.52
CA TRP A 6 22.16 -0.51 -29.94
C TRP A 6 21.64 0.83 -29.42
N THR A 7 20.33 0.91 -29.13
CA THR A 7 19.65 2.09 -28.59
C THR A 7 20.16 2.50 -27.21
N ASP A 8 20.84 1.61 -26.48
CA ASP A 8 21.54 1.98 -25.24
C ASP A 8 22.59 3.08 -25.50
N GLY A 9 23.19 3.11 -26.70
CA GLY A 9 24.13 4.15 -27.13
C GLY A 9 23.49 5.53 -27.41
N LEU A 10 22.16 5.63 -27.39
CA LEU A 10 21.43 6.90 -27.52
C LEU A 10 21.13 7.56 -26.17
N THR A 11 21.49 6.91 -25.06
CA THR A 11 21.24 7.41 -23.70
C THR A 11 22.46 7.18 -22.81
N THR A 12 22.43 7.75 -21.61
CA THR A 12 23.46 7.52 -20.60
C THR A 12 23.03 6.37 -19.69
N LEU A 13 23.28 5.13 -20.10
CA LEU A 13 22.91 3.95 -19.32
C LEU A 13 23.44 4.01 -17.87
N ASP A 14 24.62 4.57 -17.67
CA ASP A 14 25.18 4.76 -16.33
C ASP A 14 24.31 5.64 -15.44
N ARG A 15 23.58 6.62 -16.00
CA ARG A 15 22.65 7.43 -15.22
C ARG A 15 21.38 6.67 -14.86
N TYR A 16 20.85 5.84 -15.77
CA TYR A 16 19.50 5.29 -15.67
C TYR A 16 19.41 3.83 -15.23
N LYS A 17 20.51 3.06 -15.24
CA LYS A 17 20.48 1.65 -14.84
C LYS A 17 20.19 1.50 -13.34
N GLY A 18 19.23 0.64 -12.99
CA GLY A 18 19.13 0.09 -11.64
C GLY A 18 20.35 -0.80 -11.35
N ARG A 19 20.84 -0.77 -10.10
CA ARG A 19 22.09 -1.47 -9.73
C ARG A 19 21.89 -2.28 -8.46
N CYS A 20 22.12 -3.58 -8.54
CA CYS A 20 22.36 -4.36 -7.34
C CYS A 20 23.75 -4.01 -6.81
N TYR A 21 23.83 -3.49 -5.59
CA TYR A 21 25.08 -3.02 -4.99
C TYR A 21 25.56 -3.87 -3.83
N ASP A 22 24.69 -4.72 -3.28
CA ASP A 22 25.02 -5.64 -2.21
C ASP A 22 24.10 -6.86 -2.22
N ILE A 23 24.60 -8.00 -1.77
CA ILE A 23 23.87 -9.27 -1.65
C ILE A 23 24.39 -10.02 -0.43
N GLU A 24 23.49 -10.37 0.48
CA GLU A 24 23.80 -11.16 1.67
C GLU A 24 22.93 -12.42 1.78
N PRO A 25 23.44 -13.54 2.31
CA PRO A 25 22.63 -14.72 2.57
C PRO A 25 21.66 -14.48 3.73
N VAL A 26 20.45 -15.03 3.63
CA VAL A 26 19.49 -15.00 4.76
C VAL A 26 19.92 -15.99 5.83
N PRO A 27 20.11 -15.58 7.10
CA PRO A 27 20.54 -16.48 8.16
C PRO A 27 19.55 -17.63 8.38
N GLY A 28 20.06 -18.87 8.34
CA GLY A 28 19.27 -20.08 8.60
C GLY A 28 18.45 -20.60 7.42
N GLU A 29 18.49 -19.94 6.26
CA GLU A 29 17.80 -20.38 5.05
C GLU A 29 18.79 -20.87 3.98
N ASP A 30 18.42 -21.97 3.31
CA ASP A 30 19.22 -22.51 2.22
C ASP A 30 18.88 -21.79 0.90
N ASN A 31 19.91 -21.25 0.22
CA ASN A 31 19.79 -20.64 -1.10
C ASN A 31 18.76 -19.47 -1.16
N GLN A 32 18.69 -18.68 -0.09
CA GLN A 32 17.92 -17.45 -0.02
C GLN A 32 18.84 -16.26 0.30
N TYR A 33 18.59 -15.12 -0.33
CA TYR A 33 19.45 -13.95 -0.26
C TYR A 33 18.62 -12.67 -0.16
N ILE A 34 19.17 -11.65 0.52
CA ILE A 34 18.71 -10.27 0.42
C ILE A 34 19.59 -9.57 -0.61
N ALA A 35 18.98 -9.09 -1.69
CA ALA A 35 19.67 -8.31 -2.72
C ALA A 35 19.24 -6.84 -2.62
N TYR A 36 20.21 -5.96 -2.45
CA TYR A 36 19.98 -4.53 -2.35
C TYR A 36 20.13 -3.86 -3.71
N VAL A 37 19.06 -3.19 -4.16
CA VAL A 37 19.01 -2.55 -5.49
C VAL A 37 18.76 -1.06 -5.34
N ALA A 38 19.60 -0.25 -5.99
CA ALA A 38 19.46 1.20 -6.07
C ALA A 38 18.89 1.61 -7.44
N TYR A 39 17.88 2.48 -7.41
CA TYR A 39 17.25 3.06 -8.60
C TYR A 39 17.45 4.58 -8.61
N PRO A 40 17.90 5.17 -9.74
CA PRO A 40 17.92 6.62 -9.92
C PRO A 40 16.51 7.22 -9.77
N ILE A 41 16.40 8.36 -9.09
CA ILE A 41 15.10 9.01 -8.83
C ILE A 41 14.38 9.43 -10.12
N ASP A 42 15.12 9.81 -11.15
CA ASP A 42 14.61 10.25 -12.45
C ASP A 42 13.83 9.16 -13.22
N LEU A 43 13.86 7.89 -12.75
CA LEU A 43 13.06 6.81 -13.32
C LEU A 43 11.59 6.85 -12.90
N PHE A 44 11.26 7.64 -11.87
CA PHE A 44 9.96 7.60 -11.23
C PHE A 44 9.16 8.87 -11.47
N GLU A 45 7.94 8.69 -11.95
CA GLU A 45 6.97 9.76 -12.09
C GLU A 45 6.59 10.33 -10.72
N GLU A 46 6.61 11.66 -10.61
CA GLU A 46 6.25 12.39 -9.40
C GLU A 46 4.81 12.09 -8.97
N GLY A 47 4.62 11.70 -7.72
CA GLY A 47 3.29 11.49 -7.14
C GLY A 47 2.58 10.19 -7.57
N SER A 48 3.27 9.29 -8.27
CA SER A 48 2.68 8.08 -8.86
C SER A 48 3.18 6.79 -8.19
N VAL A 49 2.44 6.30 -7.19
CA VAL A 49 2.70 4.96 -6.60
C VAL A 49 2.59 3.86 -7.66
N THR A 50 1.70 4.05 -8.63
CA THR A 50 1.52 3.13 -9.76
C THR A 50 2.77 3.01 -10.62
N ASN A 51 3.41 4.14 -10.96
CA ASN A 51 4.65 4.12 -11.74
C ASN A 51 5.80 3.46 -10.95
N LEU A 52 5.94 3.81 -9.66
CA LEU A 52 6.91 3.18 -8.76
C LEU A 52 6.80 1.65 -8.77
N PHE A 53 5.59 1.11 -8.58
CA PHE A 53 5.37 -0.34 -8.52
C PHE A 53 5.47 -1.02 -9.89
N THR A 54 5.06 -0.34 -10.97
CA THR A 54 5.30 -0.84 -12.33
C THR A 54 6.78 -1.13 -12.57
N SER A 55 7.66 -0.24 -12.10
CA SER A 55 9.11 -0.38 -12.27
C SER A 55 9.73 -1.42 -11.33
N ILE A 56 9.35 -1.43 -10.05
CA ILE A 56 10.02 -2.26 -9.04
C ILE A 56 9.50 -3.71 -9.04
N VAL A 57 8.19 -3.90 -9.17
CA VAL A 57 7.56 -5.22 -9.02
C VAL A 57 6.88 -5.74 -10.29
N GLY A 58 6.89 -4.97 -11.39
CA GLY A 58 6.09 -5.27 -12.58
C GLY A 58 6.37 -6.63 -13.22
N ASN A 59 7.64 -6.91 -13.58
CA ASN A 59 7.99 -8.12 -14.35
C ASN A 59 8.92 -9.09 -13.60
N VAL A 60 9.70 -8.60 -12.63
CA VAL A 60 10.84 -9.34 -12.07
C VAL A 60 10.43 -10.58 -11.27
N PHE A 61 9.21 -10.60 -10.72
CA PHE A 61 8.67 -11.73 -9.96
C PHE A 61 8.32 -12.95 -10.84
N GLY A 62 8.20 -12.77 -12.15
CA GLY A 62 7.90 -13.84 -13.11
C GLY A 62 9.13 -14.43 -13.81
N PHE A 63 10.35 -14.05 -13.43
CA PHE A 63 11.56 -14.52 -14.09
C PHE A 63 11.78 -16.02 -13.84
N LYS A 64 11.84 -16.83 -14.93
CA LYS A 64 12.08 -18.29 -14.85
C LYS A 64 13.38 -18.70 -14.17
N ALA A 65 14.35 -17.78 -14.10
CA ALA A 65 15.63 -18.01 -13.42
C ALA A 65 15.52 -17.92 -11.88
N LEU A 66 14.41 -17.41 -11.34
CA LEU A 66 14.16 -17.29 -9.91
C LEU A 66 13.11 -18.31 -9.48
N ARG A 67 13.36 -18.99 -8.35
CA ARG A 67 12.36 -19.89 -7.74
C ARG A 67 11.27 -19.11 -7.01
N ALA A 68 11.65 -18.02 -6.35
CA ALA A 68 10.78 -17.12 -5.61
C ALA A 68 11.45 -15.74 -5.52
N LEU A 69 10.64 -14.71 -5.31
CA LEU A 69 11.09 -13.35 -5.03
C LEU A 69 10.09 -12.68 -4.08
N ARG A 70 10.60 -11.88 -3.15
CA ARG A 70 9.80 -11.04 -2.25
C ARG A 70 10.45 -9.67 -2.14
N LEU A 71 9.64 -8.61 -2.24
CA LEU A 71 10.06 -7.26 -1.89
C LEU A 71 9.86 -7.09 -0.39
N GLU A 72 10.95 -6.91 0.36
CA GLU A 72 10.89 -6.78 1.83
C GLU A 72 10.72 -5.32 2.27
N ASP A 73 11.47 -4.38 1.69
CA ASP A 73 11.42 -2.96 2.08
C ASP A 73 11.78 -2.04 0.90
N LEU A 74 11.36 -0.77 1.01
CA LEU A 74 11.71 0.32 0.09
C LEU A 74 12.15 1.56 0.86
N ARG A 75 13.39 1.98 0.63
CA ARG A 75 13.86 3.29 1.07
C ARG A 75 13.38 4.37 0.10
N ILE A 76 12.37 5.15 0.50
CA ILE A 76 11.86 6.27 -0.29
C ILE A 76 12.61 7.56 0.07
N PRO A 77 13.33 8.21 -0.87
CA PRO A 77 14.08 9.43 -0.57
C PRO A 77 13.13 10.63 -0.34
N PRO A 78 13.51 11.60 0.52
CA PRO A 78 12.68 12.78 0.78
C PRO A 78 12.31 13.58 -0.47
N ALA A 79 13.20 13.62 -1.49
CA ALA A 79 12.94 14.31 -2.74
C ALA A 79 11.75 13.70 -3.50
N TYR A 80 11.60 12.37 -3.49
CA TYR A 80 10.45 11.71 -4.10
C TYR A 80 9.22 11.75 -3.19
N ALA A 81 9.38 11.52 -1.88
CA ALA A 81 8.26 11.55 -0.94
C ALA A 81 7.52 12.91 -0.95
N LYS A 82 8.24 14.02 -1.13
CA LYS A 82 7.67 15.38 -1.21
C LYS A 82 6.81 15.64 -2.44
N THR A 83 6.83 14.77 -3.45
CA THR A 83 5.95 14.89 -4.62
C THR A 83 4.54 14.36 -4.34
N PHE A 84 4.30 13.75 -3.16
CA PHE A 84 3.02 13.19 -2.76
C PHE A 84 2.34 14.10 -1.74
N GLN A 85 1.01 14.13 -1.77
CA GLN A 85 0.22 14.81 -0.74
C GLN A 85 0.41 14.19 0.65
N GLY A 86 0.55 12.86 0.72
CA GLY A 86 0.54 12.12 1.97
C GLY A 86 -0.86 12.03 2.62
N PRO A 87 -0.92 11.75 3.94
CA PRO A 87 -2.19 11.64 4.66
C PRO A 87 -3.00 12.95 4.62
N PRO A 88 -4.31 12.93 4.28
CA PRO A 88 -5.12 14.16 4.20
C PRO A 88 -5.24 14.97 5.50
N HIS A 89 -5.06 14.32 6.66
CA HIS A 89 -5.13 14.96 7.98
C HIS A 89 -3.96 14.57 8.87
N GLY A 90 -3.62 13.27 8.90
CA GLY A 90 -2.62 12.74 9.82
C GLY A 90 -3.16 12.56 11.24
N ILE A 91 -2.36 11.90 12.07
CA ILE A 91 -2.78 11.43 13.41
C ILE A 91 -3.17 12.58 14.32
N GLN A 92 -2.41 13.67 14.32
CA GLN A 92 -2.62 14.82 15.19
C GLN A 92 -3.96 15.50 14.86
N VAL A 93 -4.17 15.89 13.60
CA VAL A 93 -5.41 16.56 13.17
C VAL A 93 -6.63 15.65 13.31
N GLU A 94 -6.48 14.34 13.07
CA GLU A 94 -7.58 13.39 13.31
C GLU A 94 -7.99 13.36 14.79
N ARG A 95 -7.01 13.31 15.72
CA ARG A 95 -7.29 13.36 17.16
C ARG A 95 -7.91 14.70 17.59
N ASP A 96 -7.44 15.80 17.03
CA ASP A 96 -7.97 17.13 17.31
C ASP A 96 -9.43 17.25 16.85
N LYS A 97 -9.74 16.78 15.64
CA LYS A 97 -11.11 16.76 15.10
C LYS A 97 -12.07 15.91 15.92
N LEU A 98 -11.59 14.82 16.51
CA LEU A 98 -12.40 13.90 17.32
C LEU A 98 -12.44 14.28 18.81
N ASN A 99 -11.57 15.19 19.25
CA ASN A 99 -11.35 15.53 20.65
C ASN A 99 -11.09 14.30 21.53
N LYS A 100 -10.21 13.39 21.08
CA LYS A 100 -9.89 12.11 21.76
C LYS A 100 -8.38 11.90 21.88
N TYR A 101 -7.89 11.89 23.12
CA TYR A 101 -6.46 11.82 23.45
C TYR A 101 -6.17 10.76 24.52
N GLY A 102 -4.90 10.38 24.66
CA GLY A 102 -4.43 9.52 25.76
C GLY A 102 -4.86 8.05 25.72
N ARG A 103 -5.61 7.64 24.69
CA ARG A 103 -6.03 6.24 24.49
C ARG A 103 -6.10 5.85 23.02
N GLY A 104 -6.17 4.55 22.77
CA GLY A 104 -6.54 3.98 21.47
C GLY A 104 -7.97 4.37 21.09
N LEU A 105 -8.22 4.52 19.78
CA LEU A 105 -9.56 4.66 19.24
C LEU A 105 -10.17 3.26 19.09
N LEU A 106 -11.41 3.10 19.51
CA LEU A 106 -12.12 1.83 19.49
C LEU A 106 -13.07 1.79 18.30
N GLY A 107 -13.02 0.71 17.51
CA GLY A 107 -13.88 0.53 16.35
C GLY A 107 -14.34 -0.91 16.16
N CYS A 108 -15.44 -1.11 15.44
CA CYS A 108 -15.89 -2.43 15.02
C CYS A 108 -16.37 -2.46 13.57
N THR A 109 -16.30 -3.64 12.95
CA THR A 109 -16.95 -3.94 11.66
C THR A 109 -18.34 -4.51 11.92
N ILE A 110 -19.37 -3.99 11.25
CA ILE A 110 -20.74 -4.50 11.40
C ILE A 110 -20.85 -5.93 10.86
N LYS A 111 -21.62 -6.78 11.54
CA LYS A 111 -21.85 -8.19 11.19
C LYS A 111 -23.35 -8.53 11.17
N PRO A 112 -23.79 -9.56 10.43
CA PRO A 112 -23.01 -10.40 9.52
C PRO A 112 -22.44 -9.60 8.34
N LYS A 113 -21.41 -10.15 7.69
CA LYS A 113 -20.63 -9.49 6.62
C LYS A 113 -21.51 -8.89 5.52
N LEU A 114 -22.53 -9.62 5.08
CA LEU A 114 -23.50 -9.20 4.07
C LEU A 114 -24.92 -9.60 4.49
N GLY A 115 -25.92 -9.00 3.83
CA GLY A 115 -27.33 -9.40 3.96
C GLY A 115 -28.15 -8.59 4.98
N LEU A 116 -27.54 -7.66 5.73
CA LEU A 116 -28.31 -6.68 6.49
C LEU A 116 -28.98 -5.68 5.55
N SER A 117 -30.24 -5.33 5.85
CA SER A 117 -30.88 -4.16 5.27
C SER A 117 -30.29 -2.88 5.86
N ALA A 118 -30.39 -1.77 5.14
CA ALA A 118 -29.95 -0.44 5.60
C ALA A 118 -30.47 -0.08 7.00
N LYS A 119 -31.75 -0.32 7.26
CA LYS A 119 -32.37 -0.05 8.57
C LYS A 119 -31.71 -0.85 9.70
N ASN A 120 -31.47 -2.13 9.49
CA ASN A 120 -30.82 -2.96 10.51
C ASN A 120 -29.33 -2.64 10.65
N TYR A 121 -28.70 -2.21 9.55
CA TYR A 121 -27.34 -1.73 9.55
C TYR A 121 -27.18 -0.49 10.46
N GLY A 122 -28.03 0.51 10.28
CA GLY A 122 -28.08 1.70 11.15
C GLY A 122 -28.38 1.37 12.61
N ARG A 123 -29.25 0.39 12.88
CA ARG A 123 -29.49 -0.10 14.26
C ARG A 123 -28.21 -0.67 14.87
N ALA A 124 -27.48 -1.51 14.15
CA ALA A 124 -26.25 -2.10 14.64
C ALA A 124 -25.18 -1.02 14.91
N VAL A 125 -25.04 -0.06 14.00
CA VAL A 125 -24.16 1.11 14.17
C VAL A 125 -24.50 1.88 15.44
N TYR A 126 -25.79 2.20 15.62
CA TYR A 126 -26.25 2.95 16.78
C TYR A 126 -25.91 2.26 18.11
N GLU A 127 -26.23 0.97 18.27
CA GLU A 127 -25.97 0.25 19.52
C GLU A 127 -24.47 0.14 19.82
N CYS A 128 -23.64 -0.06 18.79
CA CYS A 128 -22.19 -0.12 18.93
C CYS A 128 -21.59 1.22 19.42
N LEU A 129 -22.01 2.34 18.83
CA LEU A 129 -21.51 3.68 19.21
C LEU A 129 -22.00 4.09 20.59
N ARG A 130 -23.29 3.88 20.88
CA ARG A 130 -23.88 4.08 22.22
C ARG A 130 -23.17 3.25 23.29
N GLY A 131 -22.69 2.06 22.92
CA GLY A 131 -21.94 1.17 23.80
C GLY A 131 -20.52 1.66 24.14
N GLY A 132 -20.05 2.75 23.52
CA GLY A 132 -18.76 3.38 23.84
C GLY A 132 -17.67 3.21 22.78
N LEU A 133 -17.97 2.64 21.61
CA LEU A 133 -17.04 2.66 20.49
C LEU A 133 -16.95 4.06 19.88
N ASP A 134 -15.76 4.42 19.40
CA ASP A 134 -15.54 5.70 18.71
C ASP A 134 -16.03 5.62 17.25
N PHE A 135 -15.92 4.44 16.63
CA PHE A 135 -16.30 4.21 15.24
C PHE A 135 -16.98 2.87 15.01
N THR A 136 -17.70 2.79 13.91
CA THR A 136 -18.08 1.54 13.24
C THR A 136 -17.67 1.64 11.78
N LYS A 137 -17.54 0.51 11.08
CA LYS A 137 -17.23 0.50 9.65
C LYS A 137 -18.04 -0.51 8.85
N ASP A 138 -18.19 -0.17 7.58
CA ASP A 138 -18.52 -1.11 6.51
C ASP A 138 -17.52 -2.24 6.45
N ASP A 139 -18.04 -3.45 6.27
CA ASP A 139 -17.21 -4.60 5.91
C ASP A 139 -16.68 -4.39 4.48
N GLU A 140 -15.47 -4.87 4.16
CA GLU A 140 -14.76 -4.46 2.94
C GLU A 140 -15.46 -4.86 1.63
N ASN A 141 -16.42 -5.78 1.69
CA ASN A 141 -17.25 -6.18 0.56
C ASN A 141 -18.68 -5.63 0.62
N VAL A 142 -19.01 -4.74 1.56
CA VAL A 142 -20.26 -3.99 1.58
C VAL A 142 -20.07 -2.72 0.74
N ASN A 143 -20.60 -2.76 -0.48
CA ASN A 143 -20.49 -1.65 -1.43
C ASN A 143 -21.90 -1.09 -1.64
N SER A 144 -22.58 -1.57 -2.70
CA SER A 144 -23.98 -1.30 -2.99
C SER A 144 -24.60 -2.55 -3.61
N GLN A 145 -25.27 -3.35 -2.79
CA GLN A 145 -25.85 -4.62 -3.19
C GLN A 145 -27.38 -4.55 -3.23
N PRO A 146 -28.08 -5.51 -3.86
CA PRO A 146 -29.53 -5.55 -3.89
C PRO A 146 -30.19 -5.53 -2.50
N PHE A 147 -29.55 -6.10 -1.47
CA PHE A 147 -30.08 -6.10 -0.10
C PHE A 147 -29.89 -4.76 0.65
N MET A 148 -29.02 -3.88 0.17
CA MET A 148 -28.70 -2.58 0.79
C MET A 148 -27.97 -1.68 -0.22
N ARG A 149 -28.67 -0.71 -0.79
CA ARG A 149 -28.04 0.32 -1.63
C ARG A 149 -27.27 1.30 -0.74
N TRP A 150 -26.14 1.78 -1.25
CA TRP A 150 -25.21 2.61 -0.47
C TRP A 150 -25.82 3.90 0.07
N ARG A 151 -26.80 4.48 -0.65
CA ARG A 151 -27.48 5.72 -0.23
C ARG A 151 -28.51 5.48 0.87
N ASP A 152 -29.06 4.27 0.94
CA ASP A 152 -30.04 3.91 1.97
C ASP A 152 -29.36 3.58 3.30
N ARG A 153 -28.14 3.01 3.23
CA ARG A 153 -27.27 2.69 4.38
C ARG A 153 -26.84 3.96 5.10
#